data_AF-A0A0C3MA40-F1
#
_entry.id   AF-A0A0C3MA40-F1
#
_cell.length_a   1.000
_cell.length_b   1.000
_cell.length_c   1.000
_cell.angle_alpha   90.00
_cell.angle_beta   90.00
_cell.angle_gamma   90.00
#
_symmetry.space_group_name_H-M   'P 1'
#
loop_
_entity.id
_entity.type
_entity.pdbx_description
1 polymer ?
#
loop_
_entity_poly.entity_id
_entity_poly.type
_entity_poly.pdbx_seq_one_letter_code
_entity_poly.pdbx_strand_id
1 'polypeptide(L)' 'DCILRTPDGTEFKVVKAILYLGSTIFRDMFDMPSGASADKDEANMPIIPVEEDPETMQALL' A
#
# COMPACT_ATOMS: atom_id res chain seq x y z
N ASP A 1 -8.08 -5.12 1.45
CA ASP A 1 -8.45 -3.93 0.64
C ASP A 1 -7.81 -2.73 1.29
N CYS A 2 -6.81 -2.13 0.64
CA CYS A 2 -6.08 -0.98 1.16
C CYS A 2 -5.66 -0.08 0.01
N ILE A 3 -5.28 1.15 0.34
CA ILE A 3 -4.75 2.11 -0.62
C ILE A 3 -3.26 2.27 -0.35
N LEU A 4 -2.42 2.03 -1.36
CA LEU A 4 -1.02 2.42 -1.32
C LEU A 4 -0.92 3.83 -1.89
N ARG A 5 -0.35 4.77 -1.13
CA ARG A 5 -0.22 6.17 -1.55
C ARG A 5 1.26 6.52 -1.73
N THR A 6 1.62 6.95 -2.94
CA THR A 6 2.99 7.36 -3.27
C THR A 6 3.29 8.77 -2.75
N PRO A 7 4.57 9.20 -2.72
CA PRO A 7 4.95 10.54 -2.28
C PRO A 7 4.29 11.67 -3.09
N ASP A 8 4.04 11.45 -4.38
CA ASP A 8 3.31 12.39 -5.26
C ASP A 8 1.80 12.44 -5.01
N GLY A 9 1.29 11.63 -4.07
CA GLY A 9 -0.13 11.52 -3.76
C GLY A 9 -0.92 10.64 -4.71
N THR A 10 -0.25 9.86 -5.56
CA THR A 10 -0.94 8.87 -6.42
C THR A 10 -1.40 7.69 -5.57
N GLU A 11 -2.64 7.26 -5.78
CA GLU A 11 -3.29 6.24 -4.96
C GLU A 11 -3.58 4.96 -5.76
N PHE A 12 -3.13 3.83 -5.22
CA PHE A 12 -3.35 2.51 -5.79
C PHE A 12 -4.25 1.68 -4.87
N LYS A 13 -5.45 1.36 -5.35
CA LYS A 13 -6.38 0.46 -4.65
C LYS A 13 -5.97 -0.98 -4.90
N VAL A 14 -5.58 -1.68 -3.84
CA VAL A 14 -5.03 -3.04 -3.92
C VAL A 14 -5.70 -3.98 -2.93
N VAL A 15 -5.69 -5.26 -3.28
CA VAL A 15 -6.14 -6.33 -2.38
C VAL A 15 -4.93 -6.80 -1.58
N LYS A 16 -4.80 -6.30 -0.35
CA LYS A 16 -3.72 -6.67 0.60
C LYS A 16 -3.38 -8.16 0.61
N ALA A 17 -4.39 -9.04 0.60
CA ALA A 17 -4.19 -10.49 0.64
C ALA A 17 -3.43 -11.04 -0.59
N ILE A 18 -3.68 -10.49 -1.78
CA ILE A 18 -2.98 -10.91 -3.00
C ILE A 18 -1.50 -10.51 -2.91
N LEU A 19 -1.23 -9.27 -2.51
CA LEU A 19 0.15 -8.77 -2.37
C LEU A 19 0.91 -9.49 -1.24
N TYR A 20 0.24 -9.78 -0.11
CA TYR A 20 0.81 -10.52 1.02
C TYR A 20 1.23 -11.95 0.63
N LEU A 21 0.44 -12.61 -0.22
CA LEU A 21 0.73 -13.97 -0.67
C LEU A 21 1.72 -14.01 -1.85
N GLY A 22 1.65 -13.00 -2.73
CA GLY A 22 2.44 -12.93 -3.97
C GLY A 22 3.81 -12.29 -3.82
N SER A 23 4.06 -11.52 -2.76
CA SER A 23 5.32 -10.79 -2.56
C SER A 23 5.75 -10.81 -1.10
N THR A 24 6.97 -11.27 -0.86
CA THR A 24 7.56 -11.25 0.49
C THR A 24 7.83 -9.83 0.96
N ILE A 25 8.12 -8.90 0.03
CA ILE A 25 8.37 -7.49 0.34
C ILE A 25 7.10 -6.82 0.89
N PHE A 26 5.98 -6.96 0.18
CA PHE A 26 4.71 -6.41 0.65
C PHE A 26 4.26 -7.09 1.95
N ARG A 27 4.48 -8.39 2.11
CA ARG A 27 4.23 -9.09 3.37
C ARG A 27 5.01 -8.45 4.53
N ASP A 28 6.31 -8.31 4.40
CA ASP A 28 7.17 -7.79 5.46
C ASP A 28 6.83 -6.33 5.79
N MET A 29 6.52 -5.52 4.77
CA MET A 29 6.03 -4.14 4.92
C MET A 29 4.71 -4.09 5.73
N PHE A 30 3.76 -4.97 5.41
CA PHE A 30 2.45 -5.00 6.06
C PHE A 30 2.48 -5.51 7.50
N ASP A 31 3.47 -6.33 7.86
CA ASP A 31 3.67 -6.83 9.23
C ASP A 31 4.46 -5.84 10.10
N MET A 32 5.07 -4.81 9.49
CA MET A 32 5.79 -3.76 10.21
C MET A 32 4.82 -2.80 10.92
N PRO A 33 5.02 -2.45 12.20
CA PRO A 33 4.11 -1.59 12.96
C PRO A 33 3.95 -0.17 12.40
N SER A 34 4.88 0.25 11.54
CA SER A 34 4.91 1.56 10.88
C SER A 34 4.01 1.64 9.63
N GLY A 35 3.60 0.50 9.06
CA GLY A 35 2.96 0.41 7.75
C GLY A 35 1.46 0.72 7.73
N ALA A 36 0.85 1.09 8.85
CA ALA A 36 -0.56 1.46 8.92
C ALA A 36 -0.67 2.91 9.39
N SER A 37 -0.64 3.87 8.46
CA SER A 37 -1.14 5.19 8.80
C SER A 37 -2.60 5.05 9.23
N ALA A 38 -2.98 5.73 10.32
CA ALA A 38 -4.35 5.75 10.81
C ALA A 38 -5.32 6.51 9.87
N ASP A 39 -4.79 7.05 8.77
CA ASP A 39 -5.53 7.69 7.71
C ASP A 39 -6.37 6.65 6.98
N LYS A 40 -7.68 6.93 6.93
CA LYS A 40 -8.63 6.12 6.20
C LYS A 40 -9.31 7.00 5.18
N ASP A 41 -9.49 6.45 3.99
CA ASP A 41 -10.25 7.10 2.93
C ASP A 41 -11.74 7.23 3.31
N GLU A 42 -12.54 7.97 2.52
CA GLU A 42 -13.98 8.12 2.74
C GLU A 42 -14.71 6.76 2.82
N ALA A 43 -14.17 5.72 2.16
CA ALA A 43 -14.66 4.35 2.24
C ALA A 43 -14.14 3.55 3.47
N ASN A 44 -13.51 4.21 4.44
CA ASN A 44 -12.90 3.61 5.64
C ASN A 44 -11.79 2.58 5.32
N MET A 45 -11.18 2.67 4.14
CA MET A 45 -10.05 1.83 3.73
C MET A 45 -8.74 2.39 4.30
N PRO A 46 -7.85 1.54 4.85
CA PRO A 46 -6.56 1.99 5.37
C PRO A 46 -5.69 2.49 4.23
N ILE A 47 -5.10 3.67 4.42
CA ILE A 47 -4.13 4.25 3.51
C ILE A 47 -2.74 3.98 4.07
N ILE A 48 -1.89 3.42 3.23
CA ILE A 48 -0.53 3.02 3.55
C ILE A 48 0.40 3.86 2.68
N PRO A 49 1.16 4.79 3.26
CA PRO A 49 2.16 5.52 2.50
C PRO A 49 3.29 4.56 2.09
N VAL A 50 3.74 4.69 0.84
CA VAL A 50 4.93 4.03 0.31
C VAL A 50 5.96 5.09 -0.07
N GLU A 51 7.24 4.71 -0.11
CA GLU A 51 8.32 5.61 -0.51
C GLU A 51 8.57 5.54 -2.03
N GLU A 52 8.08 4.48 -2.67
CA GLU A 52 8.22 4.23 -4.10
C GLU A 52 7.38 5.19 -4.96
N ASP A 53 7.96 5.57 -6.10
CA ASP A 53 7.35 6.44 -7.09
C ASP A 53 6.18 5.74 -7.81
N PRO A 54 5.23 6.49 -8.39
CA PRO A 54 4.06 5.90 -9.07
C PRO A 54 4.43 4.98 -10.23
N GLU A 55 5.49 5.28 -10.98
CA GLU A 55 5.96 4.42 -12.09
C GLU A 55 6.48 3.07 -11.57
N THR A 56 7.23 3.10 -10.46
CA THR A 56 7.73 1.90 -9.77
C THR A 56 6.56 1.07 -9.23
N MET A 57 5.61 1.72 -8.56
CA MET A 57 4.41 1.06 -8.02
C MET A 57 3.55 0.43 -9.11
N GLN A 58 3.38 1.11 -10.25
CA GLN A 58 2.63 0.56 -11.37
C GLN A 58 3.29 -0.67 -12.00
N ALA A 59 4.62 -0.79 -11.95
CA ALA A 59 5.33 -1.98 -12.44
C ALA A 59 5.25 -3.17 -11.47
N LEU A 60 5.03 -2.91 -10.18
CA LEU A 60 5.00 -3.92 -9.11
C LEU A 60 3.60 -4.50 -8.83
N LEU A 61 2.54 -3.81 -9.26
CA LEU A 61 1.13 -4.15 -9.04
C LEU A 61 0.50 -4.82 -10.27
#